data_AF-A0A7V8E5I9-F1
#
_entry.id   AF-A0A7V8E5I9-F1
#
_cell.length_a   1.000
_cell.length_b   1.000
_cell.length_c   1.000
_cell.angle_alpha   90.00
_cell.angle_beta   90.00
_cell.angle_gamma   90.00
#
_symmetry.space_group_name_H-M   'P 1'
#
loop_
_entity.id
_entity.type
_entity.pdbx_description
1 polymer ?
#
loop_
_entity_poly.entity_id
_entity_poly.type
_entity_poly.pdbx_seq_one_letter_code
_entity_poly.pdbx_strand_id
1 'polypeptide(L)'
;MNPIAHLRSRLGLTQPRLARLAGVHPMTVSKWERGVLKPNPPQRAVLNALIAAAGGRAPASPEAEELAAWLNQAYIDVSEVKGMKLSASNQLRGKIVELLLGPVSARIVLEIAPRVRITSVITSESARRLGLKVGRKALAIIKATEVIVGVDA
;
A
#
# COMPACT_ATOMS: atom_id res chain seq x y z
N MET A 1 -19.02 -1.32 24.79
CA MET A 1 -18.74 -0.26 23.81
C MET A 1 -17.86 -0.86 22.70
N ASN A 2 -18.15 -0.63 21.42
CA ASN A 2 -17.42 -1.28 20.32
C ASN A 2 -15.93 -0.85 20.29
N PRO A 3 -14.96 -1.77 20.14
CA PRO A 3 -13.52 -1.44 20.13
C PRO A 3 -13.12 -0.37 19.12
N ILE A 4 -13.78 -0.33 17.95
CA ILE A 4 -13.50 0.65 16.89
C ILE A 4 -14.03 2.04 17.29
N ALA A 5 -15.21 2.10 17.90
CA ALA A 5 -15.76 3.36 18.41
C ALA A 5 -14.89 3.94 19.54
N HIS A 6 -14.39 3.07 20.42
CA HIS A 6 -13.49 3.46 21.50
C HIS A 6 -12.14 3.97 20.97
N LEU A 7 -11.52 3.24 20.03
CA LEU A 7 -10.30 3.67 19.33
C LEU A 7 -10.47 5.04 18.68
N ARG A 8 -11.59 5.22 17.95
CA ARG A 8 -11.90 6.46 17.26
C ARG A 8 -12.01 7.63 18.24
N SER A 9 -12.74 7.45 19.34
CA SER A 9 -12.90 8.46 20.39
C SER A 9 -11.57 8.81 21.04
N ARG A 10 -10.75 7.81 21.36
CA ARG A 10 -9.42 7.97 21.97
C ARG A 10 -8.46 8.76 21.08
N LEU A 11 -8.58 8.61 19.77
CA LEU A 11 -7.78 9.33 18.77
C LEU A 11 -8.39 10.68 18.33
N GLY A 12 -9.52 11.10 18.91
CA GLY A 12 -10.20 12.34 18.52
C GLY A 12 -10.70 12.34 17.06
N LEU A 13 -10.98 11.16 16.50
CA LEU A 13 -11.38 11.00 15.11
C LEU A 13 -12.91 11.07 14.96
N THR A 14 -13.39 11.69 13.88
CA THR A 14 -14.79 11.56 13.46
C THR A 14 -14.97 10.28 12.63
N GLN A 15 -16.19 9.75 12.53
CA GLN A 15 -16.44 8.56 11.67
C GLN A 15 -16.00 8.81 10.21
N PRO A 16 -16.26 9.98 9.60
CA PRO A 16 -15.73 10.28 8.27
C PRO A 16 -14.21 10.36 8.19
N ARG A 17 -13.53 10.79 9.27
CA ARG A 17 -12.07 10.83 9.30
C ARG A 17 -11.47 9.43 9.40
N LEU A 18 -12.01 8.58 10.27
CA LEU A 18 -11.61 7.17 10.34
C LEU A 18 -11.90 6.42 9.03
N ALA A 19 -13.02 6.73 8.37
CA ALA A 19 -13.38 6.13 7.10
C ALA A 19 -12.37 6.44 5.99
N ARG A 20 -11.92 7.71 5.91
CA ARG A 20 -10.85 8.13 5.00
C ARG A 20 -9.54 7.40 5.28
N LEU A 21 -9.13 7.29 6.55
CA LEU A 21 -7.91 6.58 6.94
C LEU A 21 -7.96 5.09 6.56
N ALA A 22 -9.12 4.45 6.70
CA ALA A 22 -9.31 3.04 6.39
C ALA A 22 -9.70 2.76 4.93
N GLY A 23 -9.75 3.78 4.06
CA GLY A 23 -10.11 3.61 2.65
C GLY A 23 -11.55 3.14 2.40
N VAL A 24 -12.49 3.52 3.26
CA VAL A 24 -13.90 3.10 3.19
C VAL A 24 -14.87 4.28 3.25
N HIS A 25 -16.14 4.04 2.92
CA HIS A 25 -17.21 5.03 3.09
C HIS A 25 -17.57 5.21 4.59
N PRO A 26 -17.98 6.41 5.06
CA PRO A 26 -18.38 6.63 6.46
C PRO A 26 -19.46 5.68 6.98
N MET A 27 -20.39 5.28 6.11
CA MET A 27 -21.44 4.30 6.43
C MET A 27 -20.85 2.92 6.83
N THR A 28 -19.70 2.55 6.28
CA THR A 28 -18.98 1.31 6.60
C THR A 28 -18.44 1.36 8.03
N VAL A 29 -17.85 2.48 8.44
CA VAL A 29 -17.39 2.69 9.83
C VAL A 29 -18.57 2.68 10.80
N SER A 30 -19.70 3.31 10.45
CA SER A 30 -20.92 3.23 11.26
C SER A 30 -21.41 1.78 11.42
N LYS A 31 -21.37 0.97 10.37
CA LYS A 31 -21.69 -0.47 10.44
C LYS A 31 -20.67 -1.26 11.28
N TRP A 32 -19.39 -0.88 11.26
CA TRP A 32 -18.36 -1.45 12.12
C TRP A 32 -18.62 -1.15 13.59
N GLU A 33 -18.91 0.10 13.93
CA GLU A 33 -19.19 0.54 15.31
C GLU A 33 -20.47 -0.10 15.87
N ARG A 34 -21.45 -0.37 15.00
CA ARG A 34 -22.67 -1.12 15.36
C ARG A 34 -22.51 -2.64 15.34
N GLY A 35 -21.35 -3.16 14.94
CA GLY A 35 -21.07 -4.61 14.88
C GLY A 35 -21.77 -5.36 13.73
N VAL A 36 -22.43 -4.65 12.82
CA VAL A 36 -23.15 -5.20 11.66
C VAL A 36 -22.19 -5.70 10.58
N LEU A 37 -21.02 -5.09 10.48
CA LEU A 37 -19.97 -5.43 9.53
C LEU A 37 -18.65 -5.52 10.28
N LYS A 38 -17.77 -6.45 9.88
CA LYS A 38 -16.41 -6.56 10.42
C LYS A 38 -15.40 -6.08 9.39
N PRO A 39 -14.32 -5.38 9.79
CA PRO A 39 -13.28 -4.97 8.86
C PRO A 39 -12.54 -6.18 8.27
N ASN A 40 -12.26 -6.14 6.97
CA ASN A 40 -11.46 -7.15 6.29
C ASN A 40 -9.97 -7.08 6.73
N PRO A 41 -9.10 -8.02 6.32
CA PRO A 41 -7.71 -8.05 6.81
C PRO A 41 -6.92 -6.75 6.56
N PRO A 42 -6.96 -6.12 5.37
CA PRO A 42 -6.34 -4.80 5.15
C PRO A 42 -6.87 -3.71 6.10
N GLN A 43 -8.18 -3.63 6.27
CA GLN A 43 -8.79 -2.64 7.15
C GLN A 43 -8.41 -2.88 8.62
N ARG A 44 -8.28 -4.15 9.04
CA ARG A 44 -7.76 -4.51 10.36
C ARG A 44 -6.30 -4.09 10.55
N ALA A 45 -5.47 -4.23 9.52
CA ALA A 45 -4.08 -3.77 9.58
C ALA A 45 -4.02 -2.25 9.81
N VAL A 46 -4.85 -1.46 9.12
CA VAL A 46 -4.96 -0.01 9.35
C VAL A 46 -5.40 0.29 10.78
N LEU A 47 -6.43 -0.38 11.28
CA LEU A 47 -6.90 -0.19 12.66
C LEU A 47 -5.84 -0.54 13.70
N ASN A 48 -5.09 -1.63 13.48
CA ASN A 48 -3.99 -2.03 14.35
C ASN A 48 -2.83 -1.04 14.32
N ALA A 49 -2.51 -0.48 13.15
CA ALA A 49 -1.51 0.58 13.02
C ALA A 49 -1.94 1.85 13.78
N LEU A 50 -3.22 2.22 13.70
CA LEU A 50 -3.78 3.33 14.49
C LEU A 50 -3.74 3.05 16.00
N ILE A 51 -3.96 1.80 16.44
CA ILE A 51 -3.83 1.40 17.85
C ILE A 51 -2.38 1.51 18.31
N ALA A 52 -1.43 1.02 17.50
CA ALA A 52 0.00 1.10 17.80
C ALA A 52 0.48 2.55 17.88
N ALA A 53 0.05 3.41 16.94
CA ALA A 53 0.33 4.83 16.94
C ALA A 53 -0.29 5.56 18.16
N ALA A 54 -1.45 5.10 18.63
CA ALA A 54 -2.09 5.65 19.85
C ALA A 54 -1.31 5.36 21.15
N GLY A 55 -0.31 4.48 21.11
CA GLY A 55 0.57 4.18 22.25
C GLY A 55 1.63 5.25 22.54
N GLY A 56 1.78 6.24 21.64
CA GLY A 56 2.62 7.43 21.81
C GLY A 56 1.80 8.70 21.57
N ARG A 57 2.05 9.75 22.34
CA ARG A 57 1.22 10.98 22.37
C ARG A 57 1.42 11.85 21.11
N ALA A 58 0.30 12.36 20.56
CA ALA A 58 0.14 13.52 19.65
C ALA A 58 0.47 13.30 18.14
N PRO A 59 -0.10 14.13 17.24
CA PRO A 59 -0.77 13.68 16.01
C PRO A 59 0.20 13.28 14.89
N ALA A 60 -0.29 12.42 14.00
CA ALA A 60 0.31 12.16 12.69
C ALA A 60 0.64 13.52 12.03
N SER A 61 1.92 13.77 11.77
CA SER A 61 2.39 14.94 11.04
C SER A 61 1.68 15.04 9.68
N PRO A 62 1.64 16.21 9.03
CA PRO A 62 1.14 16.35 7.66
C PRO A 62 1.77 15.33 6.70
N GLU A 63 3.03 14.97 6.94
CA GLU A 63 3.79 13.96 6.21
C GLU A 63 3.24 12.54 6.41
N ALA A 64 2.79 12.20 7.63
CA ALA A 64 2.16 10.91 7.92
C ALA A 64 0.74 10.81 7.32
N GLU A 65 0.00 11.92 7.24
CA GLU A 65 -1.29 11.98 6.54
C GLU A 65 -1.13 11.89 5.02
N GLU A 66 -0.12 12.54 4.44
CA GLU A 66 0.23 12.40 3.02
C GLU A 66 0.70 10.98 2.70
N LEU A 67 1.55 10.39 3.55
CA LEU A 67 2.01 9.01 3.38
C LEU A 67 0.85 8.02 3.49
N ALA A 68 -0.08 8.21 4.43
CA ALA A 68 -1.26 7.36 4.57
C ALA A 68 -2.22 7.51 3.38
N ALA A 69 -2.43 8.73 2.87
CA ALA A 69 -3.24 8.97 1.67
C ALA A 69 -2.61 8.32 0.42
N TRP A 70 -1.28 8.38 0.31
CA TRP A 70 -0.52 7.75 -0.75
C TRP A 70 -0.59 6.21 -0.68
N LEU A 71 -0.41 5.62 0.50
CA LEU A 71 -0.53 4.18 0.73
C LEU A 71 -1.95 3.66 0.47
N ASN A 72 -2.97 4.45 0.79
CA ASN A 72 -4.37 4.15 0.48
C ASN A 72 -4.66 4.20 -1.03
N GLN A 73 -4.00 5.07 -1.79
CA GLN A 73 -4.08 5.07 -3.26
C GLN A 73 -3.31 3.90 -3.90
N ALA A 74 -2.33 3.34 -3.19
CA ALA A 74 -1.53 2.19 -3.60
C ALA A 74 -2.22 0.84 -3.33
N TYR A 75 -3.24 0.79 -2.46
CA TYR A 75 -4.02 -0.41 -2.16
C TYR A 75 -5.06 -0.71 -3.25
N ILE A 76 -4.59 -1.31 -4.34
CA ILE A 76 -5.44 -2.15 -5.18
C ILE A 76 -5.13 -3.58 -4.77
N ASP A 77 -6.17 -4.37 -4.47
CA ASP A 77 -6.09 -5.80 -4.16
C ASP A 77 -5.04 -6.50 -5.05
N VAL A 78 -3.94 -6.92 -4.43
CA VAL A 78 -2.80 -7.59 -5.09
C VAL A 78 -2.94 -9.11 -5.03
N SER A 79 -4.03 -9.64 -4.46
CA SER A 79 -4.23 -11.09 -4.40
C SER A 79 -4.55 -11.71 -5.76
N GLU A 80 -4.91 -10.89 -6.77
CA GLU A 80 -5.03 -11.32 -8.17
C GLU A 80 -4.47 -10.23 -9.10
N VAL A 81 -3.30 -10.47 -9.70
CA VAL A 81 -3.08 -9.93 -11.05
C VAL A 81 -4.27 -10.45 -11.85
N LYS A 82 -5.19 -9.58 -12.28
CA LYS A 82 -6.50 -9.97 -12.84
C LYS A 82 -6.35 -11.14 -13.83
N GLY A 83 -6.78 -12.35 -13.44
CA GLY A 83 -6.66 -13.58 -14.23
C GLY A 83 -5.43 -14.47 -13.97
N MET A 84 -4.61 -14.21 -12.94
CA MET A 84 -3.43 -15.00 -12.59
C MET A 84 -3.25 -15.14 -11.07
N LYS A 85 -2.96 -16.37 -10.62
CA LYS A 85 -2.45 -16.67 -9.27
C LYS A 85 -0.94 -16.83 -9.36
N LEU A 86 -0.19 -16.10 -8.54
CA LEU A 86 1.27 -16.14 -8.50
C LEU A 86 1.74 -16.62 -7.13
N SER A 87 2.78 -17.46 -7.08
CA SER A 87 3.42 -17.87 -5.81
C SER A 87 4.33 -16.79 -5.22
N ALA A 88 4.61 -15.72 -5.97
CA ALA A 88 5.40 -14.59 -5.52
C ALA A 88 4.68 -13.85 -4.38
N SER A 89 5.25 -13.91 -3.18
CA SER A 89 4.69 -13.35 -1.96
C SER A 89 4.86 -11.83 -1.85
N ASN A 90 5.82 -11.25 -2.57
CA ASN A 90 6.09 -9.81 -2.55
C ASN A 90 5.54 -9.17 -3.82
N GLN A 91 4.46 -8.41 -3.70
CA GLN A 91 3.82 -7.71 -4.81
C GLN A 91 3.59 -6.25 -4.44
N LEU A 92 4.28 -5.34 -5.13
CA LEU A 92 4.38 -3.93 -4.75
C LEU A 92 3.92 -3.06 -5.92
N ARG A 93 2.79 -2.36 -5.75
CA ARG A 93 2.22 -1.48 -6.77
C ARG A 93 2.95 -0.15 -6.78
N GLY A 94 3.25 0.34 -7.98
CA GLY A 94 3.90 1.62 -8.15
C GLY A 94 3.61 2.27 -9.49
N LYS A 95 4.18 3.45 -9.66
CA LYS A 95 4.20 4.17 -10.94
C LYS A 95 5.61 4.11 -11.50
N ILE A 96 5.73 3.83 -12.79
CA ILE A 96 7.02 3.91 -13.49
C ILE A 96 7.42 5.38 -13.53
N VAL A 97 8.49 5.74 -12.81
CA VAL A 97 9.05 7.09 -12.79
C VAL A 97 10.25 7.22 -13.71
N GLU A 98 10.91 6.10 -14.04
CA GLU A 98 12.02 6.07 -14.97
C GLU A 98 12.01 4.78 -15.79
N LEU A 99 12.35 4.89 -17.07
CA LEU A 99 12.53 3.77 -17.98
C LEU A 99 13.69 4.09 -18.92
N LEU A 100 14.79 3.34 -18.79
CA LEU A 100 15.94 3.43 -19.69
C LEU A 100 16.02 2.13 -20.50
N LEU A 101 15.81 2.24 -21.81
CA LEU A 101 15.96 1.13 -22.75
C LEU A 101 17.39 1.09 -23.28
N GLY A 102 18.11 0.01 -23.00
CA GLY A 102 19.37 -0.32 -23.66
C GLY A 102 19.17 -1.27 -24.84
N PRO A 103 20.26 -1.67 -25.52
CA PRO A 103 20.18 -2.60 -26.65
C PRO A 103 19.64 -3.99 -26.24
N VAL A 104 20.07 -4.50 -25.09
CA VAL A 104 19.68 -5.83 -24.57
C VAL A 104 18.79 -5.73 -23.33
N SER A 105 19.14 -4.83 -22.41
CA SER A 105 18.50 -4.71 -21.10
C SER A 105 17.86 -3.34 -20.91
N ALA A 106 16.81 -3.30 -20.09
CA ALA A 106 16.10 -2.10 -19.69
C ALA A 106 16.14 -1.95 -18.17
N ARG A 107 16.43 -0.73 -17.70
CA ARG A 107 16.29 -0.35 -16.29
C ARG A 107 14.94 0.34 -16.10
N ILE A 108 14.17 -0.12 -15.12
CA ILE A 108 12.85 0.42 -14.78
C ILE A 108 12.88 0.80 -13.31
N VAL A 109 12.43 2.01 -13.00
CA VAL A 109 12.27 2.47 -11.63
C VAL A 109 10.79 2.67 -11.36
N LEU A 110 10.27 1.91 -10.40
CA LEU A 110 8.92 2.06 -9.87
C LEU A 110 8.99 2.85 -8.58
N GLU A 111 8.20 3.91 -8.48
CA GLU A 111 7.96 4.59 -7.21
C GLU A 111 6.73 3.96 -6.54
N ILE A 112 6.98 3.35 -5.38
CA ILE A 112 6.01 2.57 -4.57
C ILE A 112 5.74 3.18 -3.20
N ALA A 113 6.29 4.36 -2.92
CA ALA A 113 5.87 5.37 -1.93
C ALA A 113 6.61 6.68 -2.25
N PRO A 114 6.24 7.84 -1.68
CA PRO A 114 7.01 9.06 -1.88
C PRO A 114 8.47 8.80 -1.51
N ARG A 115 9.37 9.00 -2.48
CA ARG A 115 10.82 8.73 -2.35
C ARG A 115 11.22 7.26 -2.12
N VAL A 116 10.28 6.30 -2.11
CA VAL A 116 10.58 4.86 -2.01
C VAL A 116 10.49 4.24 -3.40
N ARG A 117 11.61 3.72 -3.88
CA ARG A 117 11.77 3.24 -5.26
C ARG A 117 12.25 1.81 -5.30
N ILE A 118 11.68 1.04 -6.21
CA ILE A 118 12.16 -0.29 -6.60
C ILE A 118 12.74 -0.16 -8.00
N THR A 119 13.97 -0.63 -8.15
CA THR A 119 14.61 -0.74 -9.46
C THR A 119 14.58 -2.19 -9.92
N SER A 120 14.16 -2.40 -11.17
CA SER A 120 14.21 -3.68 -11.84
C SER A 120 15.03 -3.56 -13.11
N VAL A 121 15.72 -4.63 -13.48
CA VAL A 121 16.35 -4.79 -14.79
C VAL A 121 15.73 -6.00 -15.48
N ILE A 122 15.20 -5.81 -16.68
CA ILE A 122 14.64 -6.88 -17.52
C ILE A 122 15.17 -6.73 -18.94
N THR A 123 14.88 -7.67 -19.83
CA THR A 123 15.24 -7.50 -21.24
C THR A 123 14.46 -6.35 -21.88
N SER A 124 15.12 -5.60 -22.77
CA SER A 124 14.48 -4.52 -23.53
C SER A 124 13.31 -5.01 -24.37
N GLU A 125 13.37 -6.25 -24.86
CA GLU A 125 12.26 -6.90 -25.53
C GLU A 125 11.06 -7.08 -24.60
N SER A 126 11.26 -7.55 -23.36
CA SER A 126 10.19 -7.69 -22.39
C SER A 126 9.57 -6.34 -22.02
N ALA A 127 10.39 -5.31 -21.83
CA ALA A 127 9.91 -3.95 -21.56
C ALA A 127 9.03 -3.42 -22.71
N ARG A 128 9.45 -3.65 -23.97
CA ARG A 128 8.67 -3.28 -25.17
C ARG A 128 7.38 -4.09 -25.28
N ARG A 129 7.44 -5.42 -25.12
CA ARG A 129 6.29 -6.34 -25.18
C ARG A 129 5.22 -5.98 -24.15
N LEU A 130 5.64 -5.60 -22.94
CA LEU A 130 4.74 -5.14 -21.87
C LEU A 130 4.22 -3.71 -22.09
N GLY A 131 4.74 -2.98 -23.08
CA GLY A 131 4.37 -1.60 -23.34
C GLY A 131 4.66 -0.68 -22.15
N LEU A 132 5.78 -0.90 -21.46
CA LEU A 132 6.17 -0.09 -20.31
C LEU A 132 6.46 1.35 -20.76
N LYS A 133 5.96 2.31 -20.00
CA LYS A 133 6.16 3.75 -20.24
C LYS A 133 6.20 4.48 -18.91
N VAL A 134 7.03 5.52 -18.82
CA VAL A 134 7.00 6.45 -17.69
C VAL A 134 5.59 6.99 -17.53
N GLY A 135 5.12 7.09 -16.28
CA GLY A 135 3.77 7.51 -15.96
C GLY A 135 2.77 6.36 -15.74
N ARG A 136 3.04 5.16 -16.26
CA ARG A 136 2.12 4.02 -16.12
C ARG A 136 2.18 3.39 -14.73
N LYS A 137 1.03 2.89 -14.28
CA LYS A 137 0.97 1.99 -13.11
C LYS A 137 1.53 0.63 -13.50
N ALA A 138 2.32 0.05 -12.60
CA ALA A 138 2.91 -1.27 -12.76
C ALA A 138 2.99 -1.98 -11.40
N LEU A 139 3.27 -3.29 -11.44
CA LEU A 139 3.46 -4.12 -10.25
C LEU A 139 4.88 -4.68 -10.26
N ALA A 140 5.63 -4.44 -9.21
CA ALA A 140 6.85 -5.18 -8.93
C ALA A 140 6.46 -6.51 -8.27
N ILE A 141 6.87 -7.62 -8.87
CA ILE A 141 6.58 -8.97 -8.39
C ILE A 141 7.92 -9.62 -8.09
N ILE A 142 8.17 -9.94 -6.82
CA ILE A 142 9.46 -10.44 -6.33
C ILE A 142 9.21 -11.78 -5.65
N LYS A 143 9.92 -12.82 -6.08
CA LYS A 143 9.83 -14.13 -5.43
C LYS A 143 10.45 -14.05 -4.03
N ALA A 144 9.82 -14.69 -3.04
CA ALA A 144 10.31 -14.64 -1.66
C ALA A 144 11.76 -15.13 -1.51
N THR A 145 12.16 -16.12 -2.30
CA THR A 145 13.51 -16.71 -2.28
C THR A 145 14.60 -15.80 -2.87
N GLU A 146 14.25 -14.65 -3.45
CA GLU A 146 15.20 -13.71 -4.08
C GLU A 146 15.41 -12.45 -3.24
N VAL A 147 14.83 -12.39 -2.04
CA VAL A 147 14.99 -11.27 -1.11
C VAL A 147 16.15 -11.57 -0.16
N ILE A 148 17.10 -10.64 -0.07
CA ILE A 148 18.18 -10.66 0.91
C ILE A 148 17.74 -9.86 2.14
N VAL A 149 17.94 -10.42 3.34
CA VAL A 149 17.62 -9.78 4.63
C VAL A 149 18.92 -9.34 5.31
N GLY A 150 19.00 -8.09 5.74
CA GLY A 150 20.07 -7.56 6.58
C GLY A 150 19.48 -6.91 7.83
N VAL A 151 20.25 -6.91 8.92
CA VAL A 151 19.94 -6.21 10.18
C VAL A 151 21.08 -5.25 10.50
N ASP A 152 20.80 -4.19 11.26
CA ASP A 152 21.84 -3.29 11.76
C ASP A 152 22.79 -4.06 12.69
N ALA A 153 24.05 -3.64 12.72
CA ALA A 153 25.07 -4.16 13.63
C ALA A 153 24.98 -3.51 15.01
#